data_AF-A0A7C4YDM5-F1
#
_entry.id   AF-A0A7C4YDM5-F1
#
_cell.length_a   1.000
_cell.length_b   1.000
_cell.length_c   1.000
_cell.angle_alpha   90.00
_cell.angle_beta   90.00
_cell.angle_gamma   90.00
#
_symmetry.space_group_name_H-M   'P 1'
#
loop_
_entity.id
_entity.type
_entity.pdbx_description
1 polymer ?
#
loop_
_entity_poly.entity_id
_entity_poly.type
_entity_poly.pdbx_seq_one_letter_code
_entity_poly.pdbx_strand_id
1 'polypeptide(L)' 'GSTPPRPEVKNALAQIIKKDANLIFIKNLETKTGTHTAIGIANVYDSIEQAKFVEPEYIIKRNIPPEKPKEEGGG' A
#
# COMPACT_ATOMS: atom_id res chain seq x y z
N GLY A 1 -5.26 23.35 -2.18
CA GLY A 1 -5.35 22.28 -1.17
C GLY A 1 -4.21 21.32 -1.39
N SER A 2 -3.55 20.89 -0.31
CA SER A 2 -2.43 19.94 -0.39
C SER A 2 -2.93 18.55 -0.76
N THR A 3 -2.17 17.82 -1.59
CA THR A 3 -2.38 16.39 -1.84
C THR A 3 -2.35 15.63 -0.51
N PRO A 4 -3.34 14.77 -0.21
CA PRO A 4 -3.34 14.01 1.03
C PRO A 4 -2.12 13.08 1.07
N PRO A 5 -1.42 13.02 2.22
CA PRO A 5 -0.29 12.12 2.37
C PRO A 5 -0.76 10.66 2.25
N ARG A 6 0.01 9.84 1.54
CA ARG A 6 -0.31 8.43 1.26
C ARG A 6 -0.66 7.59 2.50
N PRO A 7 -0.01 7.74 3.67
CA PRO A 7 -0.37 6.98 4.88
C PRO A 7 -1.79 7.26 5.36
N GLU A 8 -2.23 8.52 5.23
CA GLU A 8 -3.56 8.94 5.66
C GLU A 8 -4.64 8.34 4.75
N VAL A 9 -4.39 8.34 3.43
CA VAL A 9 -5.23 7.64 2.45
C VAL A 9 -5.31 6.14 2.74
N LYS A 10 -4.17 5.51 3.08
CA LYS A 10 -4.14 4.08 3.47
C LYS A 10 -4.98 3.81 4.71
N ASN A 11 -4.86 4.63 5.76
CA ASN A 11 -5.63 4.45 6.98
C ASN A 11 -7.14 4.64 6.76
N ALA A 12 -7.53 5.63 5.97
CA ALA A 12 -8.94 5.81 5.61
C ALA A 12 -9.49 4.61 4.82
N LEU A 13 -8.74 4.11 3.83
CA LEU A 13 -9.10 2.92 3.07
C LEU A 13 -9.18 1.67 3.97
N ALA A 14 -8.23 1.50 4.89
CA ALA A 14 -8.22 0.41 5.86
C ALA A 14 -9.50 0.38 6.71
N GLN A 15 -9.95 1.55 7.18
CA GLN A 15 -11.19 1.67 7.95
C GLN A 15 -12.44 1.37 7.12
N ILE A 16 -12.51 1.86 5.88
CA ILE A 16 -13.65 1.63 4.97
C ILE A 16 -13.76 0.15 4.60
N ILE A 17 -12.63 -0.46 4.27
CA ILE A 17 -12.55 -1.86 3.81
C ILE A 17 -12.50 -2.85 5.01
N LYS A 18 -12.34 -2.33 6.23
CA LYS A 18 -12.17 -3.10 7.48
C LYS A 18 -11.02 -4.11 7.40
N LYS A 19 -9.91 -3.71 6.78
CA LYS A 19 -8.69 -4.50 6.68
C LYS A 19 -7.48 -3.71 7.16
N ASP A 20 -6.38 -4.42 7.41
CA ASP A 20 -5.12 -3.81 7.81
C ASP A 20 -4.53 -2.96 6.66
N ALA A 21 -3.99 -1.79 6.98
CA ALA A 21 -3.33 -0.89 6.02
C ALA A 21 -2.09 -1.52 5.35
N ASN A 22 -1.51 -2.54 5.97
CA ASN A 22 -0.42 -3.35 5.42
C ASN A 22 -0.87 -4.28 4.29
N LEU A 23 -2.16 -4.63 4.26
CA LEU A 23 -2.77 -5.47 3.20
C LEU A 23 -3.28 -4.64 2.02
N ILE A 24 -3.18 -3.31 2.11
CA ILE A 24 -3.61 -2.37 1.08
C ILE A 24 -2.39 -1.83 0.35
N PHE A 25 -2.33 -2.08 -0.95
CA PHE A 25 -1.23 -1.69 -1.82
C PHE A 25 -1.70 -0.62 -2.80
N ILE A 26 -1.22 0.60 -2.60
CA ILE A 26 -1.53 1.70 -3.52
C ILE A 26 -0.62 1.54 -4.73
N LYS A 27 -1.22 1.24 -5.88
CA LYS A 27 -0.53 1.04 -7.16
C LYS A 27 -0.33 2.39 -7.87
N ASN A 28 -1.39 3.20 -7.91
CA ASN A 28 -1.31 4.57 -8.40
C ASN A 28 -2.16 5.49 -7.53
N LEU A 29 -1.72 6.73 -7.37
CA LEU A 29 -2.46 7.79 -6.73
C LEU A 29 -2.11 9.09 -7.46
N GLU A 30 -3.05 9.55 -8.27
CA GLU A 30 -2.91 10.75 -9.07
C GLU A 30 -3.82 11.84 -8.52
N THR A 31 -3.24 13.00 -8.19
CA THR A 31 -4.03 14.16 -7.76
C THR A 31 -4.35 15.00 -8.99
N LYS A 32 -5.62 15.34 -9.18
CA LYS A 32 -6.02 16.23 -10.28
C LYS A 32 -5.67 17.67 -9.92
N THR A 33 -4.65 18.21 -10.58
CA THR A 33 -4.15 19.57 -10.40
C THR A 33 -5.27 20.60 -10.58
N GLY A 34 -5.36 21.58 -9.67
CA GLY A 34 -6.46 22.57 -9.67
C GLY A 34 -7.75 22.07 -9.00
N THR A 35 -7.78 20.84 -8.49
CA THR A 35 -8.89 20.30 -7.69
C THR A 35 -8.40 19.81 -6.34
N HIS A 36 -9.32 19.58 -5.40
CA HIS A 36 -9.05 18.90 -4.13
C HIS A 36 -9.35 17.39 -4.20
N THR A 37 -9.28 16.79 -5.40
CA THR A 37 -9.62 15.38 -5.62
C THR A 37 -8.41 14.59 -6.07
N ALA A 38 -8.20 13.42 -5.44
CA ALA A 38 -7.21 12.43 -5.87
C ALA A 38 -7.93 11.16 -6.32
N ILE A 39 -7.47 10.58 -7.41
CA ILE A 39 -7.96 9.31 -7.94
C ILE A 39 -6.80 8.32 -7.89
N GLY A 40 -7.04 7.17 -7.29
CA GLY A 40 -6.02 6.14 -7.14
C GLY A 40 -6.60 4.75 -7.30
N ILE A 41 -5.69 3.80 -7.54
CA ILE A 41 -5.99 2.37 -7.58
C ILE A 41 -5.23 1.73 -6.44
N ALA A 42 -5.97 1.00 -5.59
CA ALA A 42 -5.41 0.22 -4.50
C ALA A 42 -5.88 -1.24 -4.62
N ASN A 43 -4.93 -2.16 -4.48
CA ASN A 43 -5.21 -3.58 -4.41
C ASN A 43 -5.23 -4.01 -2.94
N VAL A 44 -6.23 -4.81 -2.58
CA VAL A 44 -6.39 -5.32 -1.22
C VAL A 44 -6.28 -6.83 -1.25
N TYR A 45 -5.39 -7.36 -0.41
CA TYR A 45 -5.13 -8.80 -0.30
C TYR A 45 -5.62 -9.34 1.04
N ASP A 46 -5.65 -10.67 1.18
CA ASP A 46 -5.92 -11.33 2.46
C ASP A 46 -4.63 -11.49 3.27
N SER A 47 -3.48 -11.67 2.61
CA SER A 47 -2.18 -11.78 3.24
C SER A 47 -1.08 -11.04 2.46
N ILE A 48 0.00 -10.69 3.17
CA ILE A 48 1.19 -10.08 2.55
C ILE A 48 1.88 -11.08 1.59
N GLU A 49 1.85 -12.37 1.89
CA GLU A 49 2.43 -13.41 1.04
C GLU A 49 1.72 -13.48 -0.32
N GLN A 50 0.39 -13.37 -0.32
CA GLN A 50 -0.39 -13.29 -1.55
C GLN A 50 -0.04 -12.03 -2.34
N ALA A 51 0.09 -10.89 -1.66
CA ALA A 51 0.53 -9.65 -2.30
C ALA A 51 1.92 -9.81 -2.92
N LYS A 52 2.88 -10.43 -2.22
CA LYS A 52 4.24 -10.71 -2.73
C LYS A 52 4.28 -11.65 -3.92
N PHE A 53 3.31 -12.55 -4.02
CA PHE A 53 3.18 -13.48 -5.15
C PHE A 53 2.57 -12.81 -6.39
N VAL A 54 1.63 -11.88 -6.19
CA VAL A 54 0.91 -11.19 -7.27
C VAL A 54 1.60 -9.92 -7.74
N GLU A 55 2.06 -9.08 -6.81
CA GLU A 55 2.72 -7.81 -7.09
C GLU A 55 4.24 -7.99 -7.15
N PRO A 56 4.93 -7.25 -8.03
CA PRO A 56 6.37 -7.32 -8.14
C PRO A 56 7.08 -6.72 -6.91
N GLU A 57 8.28 -7.20 -6.62
CA GLU A 57 9.04 -6.84 -5.41
C GLU A 57 9.23 -5.32 -5.21
N TYR A 58 9.37 -4.55 -6.30
CA TYR A 58 9.53 -3.10 -6.22
C TYR A 58 8.27 -2.36 -5.72
N ILE A 59 7.08 -2.92 -5.95
CA ILE A 59 5.81 -2.41 -5.40
C ILE A 59 5.70 -2.76 -3.92
N ILE A 60 6.08 -3.99 -3.56
CA ILE A 60 6.11 -4.48 -2.18
C ILE A 60 7.01 -3.60 -1.31
N LYS A 61 8.28 -3.43 -1.73
CA LYS A 61 9.29 -2.61 -1.01
C LYS A 61 8.88 -1.15 -0.83
N ARG A 62 7.98 -0.64 -1.68
CA ARG A 62 7.49 0.74 -1.62
C ARG A 62 6.23 0.89 -0.75
N ASN A 63 5.43 -0.17 -0.62
CA ASN A 63 4.15 -0.14 0.11
C ASN A 63 4.23 -0.74 1.52
N ILE A 64 5.12 -1.70 1.72
CA ILE A 64 5.47 -2.27 3.01
C ILE A 64 6.79 -1.62 3.42
N PRO A 65 6.91 -1.06 4.64
CA PRO A 65 8.23 -0.69 5.16
C PRO A 65 9.16 -1.89 5.04
N PRO A 66 10.47 -1.68 4.80
CA PRO A 66 11.40 -2.78 4.57
C PRO A 66 11.25 -3.78 5.70
N GLU A 67 10.72 -4.96 5.35
CA GLU A 67 10.72 -6.10 6.24
C GLU A 67 12.20 -6.29 6.57
N LYS A 68 12.55 -6.11 7.84
CA LYS A 68 13.87 -6.56 8.31
C LYS A 68 14.03 -7.97 7.76
N PRO A 69 15.13 -8.25 7.04
CA PRO A 69 15.29 -9.54 6.40
C PRO A 69 14.97 -10.60 7.45
N LYS A 70 14.01 -11.48 7.14
CA LYS A 70 13.91 -12.73 7.89
C LYS A 70 15.28 -13.36 7.75
N GLU A 71 16.04 -13.37 8.84
CA GLU A 71 17.19 -14.24 9.01
C GLU A 71 16.71 -15.63 8.60
N GLU A 72 17.05 -16.04 7.37
CA GLU A 72 17.12 -17.44 7.01
C GLU A 72 18.20 -18.02 7.91
N GLY A 73 17.77 -18.59 9.02
CA GLY A 73 18.55 -19.55 9.75
C GLY A 73 18.82 -20.75 8.84
N GLY A 74 20.11 -21.03 8.62
CA GLY A 74 20.60 -22.26 8.01
C GLY A 74 21.92 -21.98 7.29
N GLY A 75 23.08 -22.48 7.72
CA GLY A 75 23.44 -23.35 8.85
C GLY A 75 24.97 -23.42 8.94
#